data_AF-A0A7S1WT05-F1
#
_entry.id   AF-A0A7S1WT05-F1
#
_cell.length_a   1.000
_cell.length_b   1.000
_cell.length_c   1.000
_cell.angle_alpha   90.00
_cell.angle_beta   90.00
_cell.angle_gamma   90.00
#
_symmetry.space_group_name_H-M   'P 1'
#
loop_
_entity.id
_entity.type
_entity.pdbx_description
1 polymer ?
#
loop_
_entity_poly.entity_id
_entity_poly.type
_entity_poly.pdbx_seq_one_letter_code
_entity_poly.pdbx_strand_id
1 'polypeptide(L)'
;DEIRLVNGNNGRLEVRHNGVWGTVCDDDFGSKDAKVVCRQLGYSYGAPLTDVPAGSGRIWMDNVACTGSESSLSQCTHNGWGTHNCAHSEDVGVMCYNSAGPSTGSELRLSDGDHGRVEVRYSGVWGTVC
;
A
#
# COMPACT_ATOMS: atom_id res chain seq x y z
N ASP A 1 13.24 5.80 10.98
CA ASP A 1 12.58 6.97 10.33
C ASP A 1 11.09 6.95 10.65
N GLU A 2 10.41 8.09 10.54
CA GLU A 2 8.95 8.22 10.76
C GLU A 2 8.23 8.06 9.41
N ILE A 3 7.12 7.33 9.36
CA ILE A 3 6.31 7.16 8.14
C ILE A 3 4.85 7.50 8.40
N ARG A 4 4.14 7.93 7.36
CA ARG A 4 2.69 8.18 7.41
C ARG A 4 2.02 7.90 6.07
N LEU A 5 0.72 7.65 6.13
CA LEU A 5 -0.17 7.65 4.97
C LEU A 5 -1.07 8.89 5.06
N VAL A 6 -1.25 9.59 3.93
CA VAL A 6 -1.96 10.89 3.92
C VAL A 6 -3.42 10.78 4.37
N ASN A 7 -4.09 9.63 4.14
CA ASN A 7 -5.49 9.42 4.52
C ASN A 7 -5.64 8.42 5.68
N GLY A 8 -4.72 8.45 6.65
CA GLY A 8 -4.78 7.64 7.86
C GLY A 8 -4.27 6.21 7.66
N ASN A 9 -5.12 5.30 7.20
CA ASN A 9 -4.75 3.91 6.92
C ASN A 9 -4.53 3.62 5.44
N ASN A 10 -4.70 4.61 4.57
CA ASN A 10 -4.50 4.48 3.13
C ASN A 10 -3.99 5.79 2.52
N GLY A 11 -3.52 5.72 1.28
CA GLY A 11 -3.10 6.87 0.48
C GLY A 11 -1.59 6.93 0.27
N ARG A 12 -1.11 8.06 -0.26
CA ARG A 12 0.31 8.28 -0.57
C ARG A 12 1.18 8.03 0.66
N LEU A 13 2.28 7.31 0.45
CA LEU A 13 3.28 7.02 1.45
C LEU A 13 4.28 8.17 1.56
N GLU A 14 4.48 8.66 2.77
CA GLU A 14 5.51 9.65 3.06
C GLU A 14 6.44 9.16 4.16
N VAL A 15 7.73 9.46 4.01
CA VAL A 15 8.79 9.15 4.96
C VAL A 15 9.48 10.44 5.40
N ARG A 16 9.82 10.53 6.69
CA ARG A 16 10.55 11.65 7.25
C ARG A 16 12.01 11.27 7.43
N HIS A 17 12.87 11.93 6.65
CA HIS A 17 14.31 11.77 6.72
C HIS A 17 14.97 13.14 6.92
N ASN A 18 15.96 13.21 7.82
CA ASN A 18 16.62 14.47 8.22
C ASN A 18 15.64 15.59 8.59
N GLY A 19 14.54 15.24 9.26
CA GLY A 19 13.53 16.18 9.74
C GLY A 19 12.51 16.64 8.69
N VAL A 20 12.68 16.27 7.41
CA VAL A 20 11.84 16.72 6.29
C VAL A 20 11.02 15.56 5.74
N TRP A 21 9.73 15.81 5.51
CA TRP A 21 8.83 14.86 4.85
C TRP A 21 9.08 14.83 3.34
N GLY A 22 9.00 13.64 2.77
CA GLY A 22 9.07 13.41 1.33
C GLY A 22 8.39 12.10 0.95
N THR A 23 8.24 11.88 -0.33
CA THR A 23 7.49 10.75 -0.90
C THR A 23 8.42 9.58 -1.23
N VAL A 24 7.82 8.47 -1.68
CA VAL A 24 8.50 7.23 -2.06
C VAL A 24 8.05 6.87 -3.47
N CYS A 25 8.99 6.53 -4.35
CA CYS A 25 8.68 6.11 -5.72
C CYS A 25 8.06 4.70 -5.75
N ASP A 26 7.23 4.42 -6.77
CA ASP A 26 6.58 3.13 -7.00
C ASP A 26 7.42 2.10 -7.75
N ASP A 27 8.58 2.50 -8.30
CA ASP A 27 9.56 1.59 -8.90
C ASP A 27 9.98 0.48 -7.92
N ASP A 28 9.83 -0.77 -8.37
CA ASP A 28 10.01 -2.02 -7.60
C ASP A 28 9.17 -2.15 -6.31
N PHE A 29 8.28 -1.20 -6.02
CA PHE A 29 7.49 -1.20 -4.79
C PHE A 29 6.34 -2.21 -4.86
N GLY A 30 6.47 -3.31 -4.12
CA GLY A 30 5.54 -4.42 -4.14
C GLY A 30 4.81 -4.68 -2.83
N SER A 31 4.13 -5.85 -2.78
CA SER A 31 3.34 -6.25 -1.61
C SER A 31 4.17 -6.49 -0.36
N LYS A 32 5.47 -6.83 -0.49
CA LYS A 32 6.37 -7.01 0.66
C LYS A 32 6.69 -5.67 1.31
N ASP A 33 6.88 -4.64 0.50
CA ASP A 33 7.16 -3.27 0.92
C ASP A 33 5.94 -2.69 1.63
N ALA A 34 4.77 -2.80 1.00
CA ALA A 34 3.49 -2.42 1.60
C ALA A 34 3.24 -3.13 2.94
N LYS A 35 3.60 -4.42 3.05
CA LYS A 35 3.49 -5.17 4.31
C LYS A 35 4.40 -4.61 5.40
N VAL A 36 5.65 -4.26 5.08
CA VAL A 36 6.58 -3.63 6.04
C VAL A 36 6.05 -2.28 6.50
N VAL A 37 5.60 -1.43 5.57
CA VAL A 37 4.97 -0.13 5.85
C VAL A 37 3.79 -0.30 6.81
N CYS A 38 2.86 -1.18 6.49
CA CYS A 38 1.66 -1.36 7.30
C CYS A 38 1.98 -1.95 8.67
N ARG A 39 2.92 -2.89 8.76
CA ARG A 39 3.37 -3.43 10.05
C ARG A 39 4.06 -2.37 10.90
N GLN A 40 4.88 -1.52 10.31
CA GLN A 40 5.51 -0.40 11.00
C GLN A 40 4.47 0.61 11.53
N LEU A 41 3.33 0.76 10.85
CA LEU A 41 2.18 1.57 11.27
C LEU A 41 1.22 0.84 12.24
N GLY A 42 1.49 -0.42 12.61
CA GLY A 42 0.67 -1.20 13.54
C GLY A 42 -0.48 -1.99 12.92
N TYR A 43 -0.50 -2.14 11.59
CA TYR A 43 -1.45 -2.98 10.85
C TYR A 43 -0.87 -4.36 10.53
N SER A 44 -1.75 -5.34 10.28
CA SER A 44 -1.32 -6.72 9.98
C SER A 44 -1.03 -6.97 8.50
N TYR A 45 -1.69 -6.23 7.60
CA TYR A 45 -1.62 -6.44 6.16
C TYR A 45 -1.53 -5.11 5.42
N GLY A 46 -1.01 -5.17 4.20
CA GLY A 46 -0.84 -4.01 3.33
C GLY A 46 -0.80 -4.39 1.85
N ALA A 47 -1.26 -3.46 1.01
CA ALA A 47 -1.15 -3.55 -0.45
C ALA A 47 -0.69 -2.20 -1.03
N PRO A 48 0.12 -2.20 -2.12
CA PRO A 48 0.50 -0.98 -2.80
C PRO A 48 -0.69 -0.39 -3.57
N LEU A 49 -0.65 0.93 -3.78
CA LEU A 49 -1.57 1.71 -4.60
C LEU A 49 -0.73 2.53 -5.58
N THR A 50 -1.01 2.43 -6.88
CA THR A 50 -0.28 3.15 -7.94
C THR A 50 -1.03 4.37 -8.47
N ASP A 51 -2.27 4.58 -8.03
CA ASP A 51 -3.09 5.75 -8.41
C ASP A 51 -3.46 6.54 -7.14
N VAL A 52 -2.51 7.34 -6.67
CA VAL A 52 -2.70 8.27 -5.55
C VAL A 52 -2.39 9.69 -5.99
N PRO A 53 -3.02 10.71 -5.37
CA PRO A 53 -2.68 12.09 -5.67
C PRO A 53 -1.18 12.35 -5.50
N ALA A 54 -0.57 12.96 -6.52
CA ALA A 54 0.83 13.34 -6.51
C ALA A 54 1.19 14.16 -5.27
N GLY A 55 2.37 13.91 -4.71
CA GLY A 55 2.96 14.70 -3.65
C GLY A 55 3.69 15.93 -4.18
N SER A 56 4.58 16.45 -3.33
CA SER A 56 5.44 17.59 -3.67
C SER A 56 6.71 17.55 -2.82
N GLY A 57 7.78 18.20 -3.31
CA GLY A 57 9.01 18.36 -2.56
C GLY A 57 10.02 17.25 -2.83
N ARG A 58 10.55 16.64 -1.76
CA ARG A 58 11.58 15.59 -1.86
C ARG A 58 10.90 14.24 -2.17
N ILE A 59 11.47 13.49 -3.10
CA ILE A 59 11.28 12.03 -3.17
C ILE A 59 12.49 11.42 -2.44
N TRP A 60 12.23 10.69 -1.36
CA TRP A 60 13.29 10.22 -0.46
C TRP A 60 13.79 8.81 -0.79
N MET A 61 12.94 7.97 -1.34
CA MET A 61 13.24 6.56 -1.56
C MET A 61 12.76 6.13 -2.93
N ASP A 62 13.52 5.23 -3.53
CA ASP A 62 13.36 4.70 -4.88
C ASP A 62 13.97 3.29 -4.95
N ASN A 63 13.43 2.44 -5.83
CA ASN A 63 13.69 1.00 -5.92
C ASN A 63 13.64 0.31 -4.54
N VAL A 64 12.57 0.55 -3.79
CA VAL A 64 12.43 -0.04 -2.46
C VAL A 64 12.12 -1.53 -2.60
N ALA A 65 13.02 -2.37 -2.10
CA ALA A 65 12.93 -3.82 -2.17
C ALA A 65 13.14 -4.45 -0.79
N CYS A 66 12.03 -4.66 -0.09
CA CYS A 66 11.95 -5.36 1.19
C CYS A 66 11.89 -6.87 0.99
N THR A 67 12.54 -7.60 1.89
CA THR A 67 12.32 -9.06 2.05
C THR A 67 10.94 -9.36 2.66
N GLY A 68 10.34 -8.39 3.33
CA GLY A 68 9.08 -8.49 4.07
C GLY A 68 9.26 -8.78 5.56
N SER A 69 10.51 -8.82 6.04
CA SER A 69 10.88 -9.14 7.42
C SER A 69 11.39 -7.94 8.21
N GLU A 70 11.72 -6.85 7.54
CA GLU A 70 12.24 -5.59 8.06
C GLU A 70 11.28 -4.93 9.06
N SER A 71 11.79 -4.42 10.17
CA SER A 71 10.93 -3.75 11.16
C SER A 71 10.53 -2.34 10.73
N SER A 72 11.24 -1.77 9.77
CA SER A 72 10.97 -0.44 9.23
C SER A 72 11.34 -0.34 7.75
N LEU A 73 10.65 0.54 7.02
CA LEU A 73 10.86 0.78 5.59
C LEU A 73 12.31 1.17 5.27
N SER A 74 12.94 1.95 6.13
CA SER A 74 14.34 2.41 6.00
C SER A 74 15.39 1.30 6.07
N GLN A 75 15.01 0.08 6.48
CA GLN A 75 15.91 -1.08 6.51
C GLN A 75 15.84 -1.91 5.22
N CYS A 76 14.85 -1.66 4.37
CA CYS A 76 14.76 -2.32 3.07
C CYS A 76 15.89 -1.86 2.16
N THR A 77 16.19 -2.63 1.13
CA THR A 77 17.15 -2.18 0.12
C THR A 77 16.50 -1.05 -0.69
N HIS A 78 17.24 0.01 -0.99
CA HIS A 78 16.80 1.13 -1.83
C HIS A 78 18.04 1.85 -2.40
N ASN A 79 17.85 2.74 -3.38
CA ASN A 79 18.94 3.45 -4.09
C ASN A 79 19.73 4.46 -3.23
N GLY A 80 19.45 4.54 -1.93
CA GLY A 80 19.94 5.58 -1.02
C GLY A 80 18.98 6.78 -0.90
N TRP A 81 19.14 7.56 0.17
CA TRP A 81 18.22 8.66 0.48
C TRP A 81 18.31 9.81 -0.52
N GLY A 82 17.20 10.12 -1.19
CA GLY A 82 17.09 11.22 -2.15
C GLY A 82 17.76 10.93 -3.50
N THR A 83 18.19 9.68 -3.74
CA THR A 83 18.66 9.22 -5.04
C THR A 83 17.51 8.55 -5.76
N HIS A 84 17.00 9.17 -6.82
CA HIS A 84 15.90 8.66 -7.62
C HIS A 84 15.92 9.28 -9.02
N ASN A 85 15.21 8.66 -9.96
CA ASN A 85 14.89 9.22 -11.29
C ASN A 85 13.39 9.49 -11.47
N CYS A 86 12.58 9.29 -10.42
CA CYS A 86 11.13 9.45 -10.48
C CYS A 86 10.65 10.91 -10.40
N ALA A 87 9.45 11.16 -10.91
CA ALA A 87 8.62 12.34 -10.71
C ALA A 87 7.47 12.05 -9.73
N HIS A 88 6.77 13.09 -9.25
CA HIS A 88 5.64 12.90 -8.32
C HIS A 88 4.41 12.19 -8.91
N SER A 89 4.38 11.97 -10.23
CA SER A 89 3.41 11.07 -10.86
C SER A 89 3.66 9.59 -10.53
N GLU A 90 4.84 9.27 -10.00
CA GLU A 90 5.30 7.93 -9.62
C GLU A 90 5.36 7.79 -8.09
N ASP A 91 4.70 8.69 -7.34
CA ASP A 91 4.61 8.55 -5.89
C ASP A 91 3.72 7.36 -5.51
N VAL A 92 4.25 6.44 -4.72
CA VAL A 92 3.50 5.25 -4.30
C VAL A 92 2.52 5.54 -3.16
N GLY A 93 1.39 4.87 -3.19
CA GLY A 93 0.46 4.76 -2.08
C GLY A 93 0.46 3.38 -1.44
N VAL A 94 -0.08 3.30 -0.24
CA VAL A 94 -0.29 2.05 0.48
C VAL A 94 -1.67 2.05 1.09
N MET A 95 -2.32 0.88 1.15
CA MET A 95 -3.52 0.64 1.94
C MET A 95 -3.22 -0.40 3.01
N CYS A 96 -3.51 -0.07 4.27
CA CYS A 96 -3.30 -0.92 5.43
C CYS A 96 -4.63 -1.38 6.06
N TYR A 97 -4.63 -2.62 6.53
CA TYR A 97 -5.83 -3.26 7.09
C TYR A 97 -5.46 -4.39 8.07
N ASN A 98 -6.38 -4.70 8.98
CA ASN A 98 -6.19 -5.74 10.02
C ASN A 98 -6.97 -7.03 9.78
N SER A 99 -7.97 -6.99 8.90
CA SER A 99 -8.69 -8.19 8.49
C SER A 99 -8.01 -8.73 7.25
N ALA A 100 -7.51 -9.97 7.25
CA ALA A 100 -7.13 -10.61 5.99
C ALA A 100 -8.30 -10.41 5.02
N GLY A 101 -8.04 -9.88 3.82
CA GLY A 101 -9.07 -9.74 2.78
C GLY A 101 -9.84 -11.05 2.62
N PRO A 102 -11.05 -11.03 2.03
CA PRO A 102 -12.00 -12.14 2.08
C PRO A 102 -11.27 -13.48 2.04
N SER A 103 -11.26 -14.16 3.19
CA SER A 103 -10.70 -15.50 3.28
C SER A 103 -11.29 -16.32 2.14
N THR A 104 -10.52 -17.23 1.53
CA THR A 104 -10.83 -18.03 0.33
C THR A 104 -12.20 -18.75 0.29
N GLY A 105 -13.04 -18.62 1.33
CA GLY A 105 -14.45 -19.02 1.35
C GLY A 105 -15.46 -17.89 1.12
N SER A 106 -15.04 -16.64 0.90
CA SER A 106 -15.93 -15.50 0.67
C SER A 106 -15.58 -14.71 -0.58
N GLU A 107 -16.50 -14.61 -1.52
CA GLU A 107 -16.37 -13.83 -2.76
C GLU A 107 -17.54 -12.85 -2.89
N LEU A 108 -17.30 -11.71 -3.52
CA LEU A 108 -18.32 -10.74 -3.87
C LEU A 108 -18.36 -10.59 -5.39
N ARG A 109 -19.56 -10.56 -5.97
CA ARG A 109 -19.74 -10.22 -7.39
C ARG A 109 -21.01 -9.42 -7.58
N LEU A 110 -21.08 -8.73 -8.73
CA LEU A 110 -22.34 -8.24 -9.28
C LEU A 110 -22.90 -9.32 -10.22
N SER A 111 -24.23 -9.47 -10.24
CA SER A 111 -24.89 -10.51 -11.05
C SER A 111 -24.55 -10.42 -12.54
N ASP A 112 -24.30 -9.22 -13.05
CA ASP A 112 -24.04 -8.94 -14.47
C ASP A 112 -22.60 -8.46 -14.71
N GLY A 113 -21.68 -8.79 -13.80
CA GLY A 113 -20.25 -8.49 -13.92
C GLY A 113 -19.86 -7.09 -13.44
N ASP A 114 -20.39 -6.05 -14.08
CA ASP A 114 -20.13 -4.64 -13.77
C ASP A 114 -21.35 -3.87 -13.21
N HIS A 115 -22.54 -4.47 -13.28
CA HIS A 115 -23.76 -3.95 -12.67
C HIS A 115 -24.68 -5.09 -12.18
N GLY A 116 -25.76 -4.72 -11.51
CA GLY A 116 -26.78 -5.65 -11.04
C GLY A 116 -26.73 -5.90 -9.52
N ARG A 117 -27.30 -7.03 -9.11
CA ARG A 117 -27.48 -7.37 -7.69
C ARG A 117 -26.14 -7.80 -7.09
N VAL A 118 -25.89 -7.37 -5.85
CA VAL A 118 -24.74 -7.83 -5.06
C VAL A 118 -24.97 -9.27 -4.60
N GLU A 119 -24.05 -10.15 -4.98
CA GLU A 119 -24.03 -11.56 -4.56
C GLU A 119 -22.80 -11.85 -3.70
N VAL A 120 -22.99 -12.63 -2.66
CA VAL A 120 -21.94 -13.08 -1.74
C VAL A 120 -21.80 -14.58 -1.85
N ARG A 121 -20.59 -15.07 -2.12
CA ARG A 121 -20.26 -16.48 -1.96
C ARG A 121 -19.85 -16.71 -0.52
N TYR A 122 -20.42 -17.72 0.15
CA TYR A 122 -19.98 -18.15 1.48
C TYR A 122 -19.91 -19.68 1.52
N SER A 123 -18.78 -20.22 1.94
CA SER A 123 -18.54 -21.68 1.96
C SER A 123 -18.83 -22.36 0.60
N GLY A 124 -18.53 -21.66 -0.49
CA GLY A 124 -18.71 -22.17 -1.86
C GLY A 124 -20.09 -21.91 -2.48
N VAL A 125 -21.07 -21.40 -1.72
CA VAL A 125 -22.46 -21.18 -2.17
C VAL A 125 -22.72 -19.69 -2.37
N TRP A 126 -23.36 -19.31 -3.49
CA TRP A 126 -23.77 -17.93 -3.76
C TRP A 126 -25.13 -17.62 -3.12
N GLY A 127 -25.21 -16.48 -2.46
CA GLY A 127 -26.43 -15.89 -1.90
C GLY A 127 -26.52 -14.39 -2.19
N THR A 128 -27.64 -13.79 -1.80
CA THR A 128 -27.94 -12.37 -2.03
C THR A 128 -27.88 -11.59 -0.72
N VAL A 129 -27.48 -10.31 -0.79
CA VAL A 129 -27.61 -9.38 0.34
C VAL A 129 -29.06 -8.93 0.46
N CYS A 130 -29.59 -8.86 1.69
CA CYS A 130 -30.96 -8.43 1.99
C CYS A 130 -31.17 -6.92 1.84
#